data_AF-A0A671LBI6-F1
#
_entry.id   AF-A0A671LBI6-F1
#
_cell.length_a   1.000
_cell.length_b   1.000
_cell.length_c   1.000
_cell.angle_alpha   90.00
_cell.angle_beta   90.00
_cell.angle_gamma   90.00
#
_symmetry.space_group_name_H-M   'P 1'
#
loop_
_entity.id
_entity.type
_entity.pdbx_description
1 polymer ?
#
loop_
_entity_poly.entity_id
_entity_poly.type
_entity_poly.pdbx_seq_one_letter_code
_entity_poly.pdbx_strand_id
1 'polypeptide(L)'
;MWKLNYLKFIDQGRLLSQRLCSNCIARLRQCDGSQRRGLFLLSRNKSFVTQIQSASKSPWRVLFFGSDDFALESLKRLHVSRDDTKAGLIGSLEVVTLSRDAPVRKYAEQHRLPLHHWPDVDLSAQFDVGVVVSFGCLIKENIINKMPYGILNVHPSLLPRWRGPAPIFHTILHGDSVTGVTIMQIRPKRFDVGPILQQELYEVPKNCAADELGATLAVVGSKMLMDTLKHLPERIASRKEQPKEGASFAPKISSRMAWIIWEEHSCDYIDRLFRAIGSRIPLKTMWMDNPIKLLDFVGKCNVSFTAAPYLSSVPGSVHYQKESNTLLVRCKDGWVGFKAVNFKKRLSASDFFNGYLHQSVLKKSPSTNTCLFQSYKETHLPGGHNNNMLLRNNTSF
;
A
#
# COMPACT_ATOMS: atom_id res chain seq x y z
N MET A 1 42.75 -28.23 13.72
CA MET A 1 43.48 -28.43 12.46
C MET A 1 42.68 -29.37 11.57
N TRP A 2 42.05 -28.86 10.51
CA TRP A 2 41.35 -29.68 9.51
C TRP A 2 42.03 -29.44 8.16
N LYS A 3 42.65 -30.49 7.59
CA LYS A 3 43.35 -30.43 6.30
C LYS A 3 42.33 -30.22 5.17
N LEU A 4 42.42 -29.09 4.47
CA LEU A 4 41.69 -28.78 3.24
C LEU A 4 42.46 -29.33 2.03
N ASN A 5 41.82 -30.13 1.18
CA ASN A 5 42.38 -30.58 -0.10
C ASN A 5 41.68 -29.84 -1.26
N TYR A 6 42.46 -29.39 -2.23
CA TYR A 6 42.01 -28.67 -3.43
C TYR A 6 41.87 -29.63 -4.61
N LEU A 7 40.76 -29.56 -5.35
CA LEU A 7 40.57 -30.24 -6.63
C LEU A 7 40.41 -29.18 -7.73
N LYS A 8 41.21 -29.30 -8.80
CA LYS A 8 41.15 -28.43 -9.98
C LYS A 8 40.37 -29.13 -11.09
N PHE A 9 39.42 -28.43 -11.69
CA PHE A 9 38.81 -28.81 -12.96
C PHE A 9 39.00 -27.67 -13.97
N ILE A 10 39.09 -28.03 -15.24
CA ILE A 10 39.18 -27.09 -16.36
C ILE A 10 37.87 -27.20 -17.13
N ASP A 11 37.12 -26.10 -17.19
CA ASP A 11 36.01 -25.92 -18.13
C ASP A 11 36.25 -24.60 -18.88
N GLN A 12 36.25 -24.68 -20.22
CA GLN A 12 36.46 -23.57 -21.16
C GLN A 12 37.54 -22.53 -20.75
N GLY A 13 38.70 -23.00 -20.31
CA GLY A 13 39.90 -22.16 -20.18
C GLY A 13 39.94 -21.16 -19.02
N ARG A 14 39.05 -21.25 -18.02
CA ARG A 14 39.18 -20.48 -16.75
C ARG A 14 39.23 -21.38 -15.52
N LEU A 15 40.17 -21.09 -14.61
CA LEU A 15 40.31 -21.74 -13.31
C LEU A 15 39.20 -21.26 -12.35
N LEU A 16 38.39 -22.19 -11.85
CA LEU A 16 37.45 -21.94 -10.75
C LEU A 16 37.83 -22.81 -9.54
N SER A 17 37.89 -22.20 -8.35
CA SER A 17 38.07 -22.91 -7.07
C SER A 17 36.77 -22.90 -6.28
N GLN A 18 36.27 -24.08 -5.86
CA GLN A 18 35.18 -24.19 -4.89
C GLN A 18 35.58 -25.10 -3.73
N ARG A 19 35.12 -24.75 -2.52
CA ARG A 19 35.32 -25.54 -1.29
C ARG A 19 34.22 -26.59 -1.19
N LEU A 20 34.58 -27.87 -1.06
CA LEU A 20 33.65 -28.97 -0.81
C LEU A 20 34.03 -29.74 0.47
N CYS A 21 33.02 -30.25 1.17
CA CYS A 21 33.15 -31.05 2.38
C CYS A 21 33.56 -32.50 2.07
N SER A 22 34.26 -33.14 3.02
CA SER A 22 34.86 -34.48 2.94
C SER A 22 33.90 -35.59 2.47
N ASN A 23 32.61 -35.47 2.76
CA ASN A 23 31.60 -36.46 2.38
C ASN A 23 31.26 -36.45 0.86
N CYS A 24 31.55 -35.36 0.14
CA CYS A 24 31.31 -35.30 -1.31
C CYS A 24 32.41 -36.01 -2.13
N ILE A 25 33.63 -36.12 -1.61
CA ILE A 25 34.76 -36.74 -2.33
C ILE A 25 34.65 -38.27 -2.34
N ALA A 26 34.07 -38.87 -1.29
CA ALA A 26 33.93 -40.32 -1.16
C ALA A 26 32.97 -40.94 -2.20
N ARG A 27 31.98 -40.19 -2.70
CA ARG A 27 31.01 -40.68 -3.70
C ARG A 27 31.53 -40.72 -5.13
N LEU A 28 32.69 -40.12 -5.42
CA LEU A 28 33.29 -40.11 -6.76
C LEU A 28 34.27 -41.26 -7.01
N ARG A 29 34.63 -42.04 -5.98
CA ARG A 29 35.67 -43.11 -6.07
C ARG A 29 35.14 -44.54 -6.24
N GLN A 30 33.84 -44.74 -6.50
CA GLN A 30 33.25 -46.10 -6.59
C GLN A 30 32.71 -46.48 -7.97
N CYS A 31 33.24 -45.92 -9.05
CA CYS A 31 32.99 -46.43 -10.41
C CYS A 31 34.30 -46.51 -11.19
N ASP A 32 35.09 -47.56 -10.94
CA ASP A 32 35.96 -48.12 -11.98
C ASP A 32 36.19 -49.61 -11.71
N GLY A 33 35.94 -50.45 -12.71
CA GLY A 33 36.14 -51.90 -12.58
C GLY A 33 35.25 -52.78 -13.47
N SER A 34 35.75 -53.03 -14.68
CA SER A 34 35.59 -54.26 -15.49
C SER A 34 34.40 -54.41 -16.47
N GLN A 35 34.81 -54.78 -17.70
CA GLN A 35 34.01 -55.14 -18.87
C GLN A 35 33.03 -56.30 -18.62
N ARG A 36 31.81 -56.21 -19.16
CA ARG A 36 31.12 -57.30 -19.88
C ARG A 36 29.91 -56.77 -20.67
N ARG A 37 29.72 -57.34 -21.87
CA ARG A 37 28.61 -57.14 -22.81
C ARG A 37 27.26 -57.43 -22.14
N GLY A 38 26.26 -56.58 -22.39
CA GLY A 38 24.88 -56.82 -21.96
C GLY A 38 23.96 -55.66 -22.34
N LEU A 39 23.25 -55.82 -23.45
CA LEU A 39 22.18 -54.95 -23.94
C LEU A 39 20.97 -55.08 -23.00
N PHE A 40 20.59 -54.07 -22.21
CA PHE A 40 19.24 -54.02 -21.60
C PHE A 40 18.74 -52.60 -21.34
N LEU A 41 17.71 -52.26 -22.14
CA LEU A 41 16.47 -51.53 -21.85
C LEU A 41 16.48 -50.21 -21.05
N LEU A 42 16.12 -49.17 -21.80
CA LEU A 42 15.57 -47.87 -21.42
C LEU A 42 14.73 -47.87 -20.12
N SER A 43 15.11 -47.01 -19.18
CA SER A 43 14.21 -46.47 -18.17
C SER A 43 14.19 -44.95 -18.29
N ARG A 44 13.04 -44.44 -18.73
CA ARG A 44 12.69 -43.02 -18.77
C ARG A 44 12.70 -42.45 -17.36
N ASN A 45 13.73 -41.72 -17.00
CA ASN A 45 13.56 -40.56 -16.13
C ASN A 45 13.77 -39.32 -16.98
N LYS A 46 12.63 -38.73 -17.37
CA LYS A 46 12.56 -37.39 -17.95
C LYS A 46 13.17 -36.43 -16.93
N SER A 47 14.46 -36.20 -17.04
CA SER A 47 15.10 -34.99 -16.60
C SER A 47 14.36 -33.84 -17.26
N PHE A 48 13.49 -33.17 -16.50
CA PHE A 48 13.01 -31.82 -16.80
C PHE A 48 14.20 -30.88 -16.64
N VAL A 49 15.17 -31.00 -17.54
CA VAL A 49 16.03 -29.88 -17.91
C VAL A 49 15.13 -29.04 -18.80
N THR A 50 14.31 -28.19 -18.16
CA THR A 50 13.68 -27.09 -18.86
C THR A 50 14.83 -26.31 -19.46
N GLN A 51 15.01 -26.42 -20.77
CA GLN A 51 15.85 -25.50 -21.53
C GLN A 51 15.47 -24.10 -21.06
N ILE A 52 16.38 -23.45 -20.34
CA ILE A 52 16.36 -22.00 -20.22
C ILE A 52 16.60 -21.54 -21.65
N GLN A 53 15.50 -21.41 -22.40
CA GLN A 53 15.47 -20.71 -23.68
C GLN A 53 16.21 -19.40 -23.44
N SER A 54 17.15 -19.09 -24.33
CA SER A 54 17.97 -17.88 -24.32
C SER A 54 17.15 -16.72 -23.74
N ALA A 55 17.52 -16.28 -22.53
CA ALA A 55 16.74 -15.28 -21.80
C ALA A 55 16.55 -14.07 -22.72
N SER A 56 15.30 -13.84 -23.15
CA SER A 56 14.90 -12.64 -23.87
C SER A 56 15.44 -11.45 -23.06
N LYS A 57 16.35 -10.70 -23.68
CA LYS A 57 16.89 -9.46 -23.12
C LYS A 57 16.00 -8.31 -23.60
N SER A 58 15.98 -7.22 -22.85
CA SER A 58 15.33 -5.98 -23.26
C SER A 58 15.62 -5.64 -24.73
N PRO A 59 14.67 -5.05 -25.48
CA PRO A 59 13.51 -4.31 -24.97
C PRO A 59 12.28 -5.19 -24.63
N TRP A 60 11.63 -4.92 -23.49
CA TRP A 60 10.55 -5.73 -22.91
C TRP A 60 9.18 -5.42 -23.53
N ARG A 61 8.36 -6.46 -23.76
CA ARG A 61 6.93 -6.31 -24.09
C ARG A 61 6.10 -6.30 -22.82
N VAL A 62 5.58 -5.15 -22.44
CA VAL A 62 4.95 -4.91 -21.13
C VAL A 62 3.43 -4.76 -21.24
N LEU A 63 2.72 -5.53 -20.42
CA LEU A 63 1.30 -5.31 -20.14
C LEU A 63 1.12 -4.61 -18.80
N PHE A 64 0.69 -3.36 -18.81
CA PHE A 64 0.54 -2.51 -17.63
C PHE A 64 -0.89 -2.53 -17.10
N PHE A 65 -1.07 -2.69 -15.80
CA PHE A 65 -2.34 -2.66 -15.09
C PHE A 65 -2.34 -1.53 -14.07
N GLY A 66 -3.20 -0.52 -14.21
CA GLY A 66 -3.30 0.57 -13.24
C GLY A 66 -4.44 1.53 -13.49
N SER A 67 -4.77 2.33 -12.47
CA SER A 67 -5.96 3.20 -12.53
C SER A 67 -5.73 4.64 -12.06
N ASP A 68 -4.99 4.87 -10.98
CA ASP A 68 -4.92 6.20 -10.32
C ASP A 68 -3.64 6.99 -10.64
N ASP A 69 -3.48 8.16 -10.00
CA ASP A 69 -2.31 9.03 -10.17
C ASP A 69 -1.01 8.37 -9.69
N PHE A 70 -1.08 7.48 -8.69
CA PHE A 70 0.08 6.72 -8.24
C PHE A 70 0.57 5.77 -9.34
N ALA A 71 -0.35 5.08 -10.01
CA ALA A 71 -0.05 4.23 -11.16
C ALA A 71 0.45 5.02 -12.38
N LEU A 72 -0.11 6.21 -12.59
CA LEU A 72 0.21 7.06 -13.73
C LEU A 72 1.72 7.41 -13.82
N GLU A 73 2.38 7.63 -12.69
CA GLU A 73 3.84 7.91 -12.68
C GLU A 73 4.66 6.74 -13.23
N SER A 74 4.27 5.50 -12.94
CA SER A 74 4.91 4.32 -13.51
C SER A 74 4.63 4.20 -15.01
N LEU A 75 3.39 4.44 -15.44
CA LEU A 75 3.02 4.40 -16.86
C LEU A 75 3.80 5.44 -17.69
N LYS A 76 3.88 6.69 -17.22
CA LYS A 76 4.66 7.76 -17.88
C LYS A 76 6.11 7.33 -18.09
N ARG A 77 6.73 6.72 -17.08
CA ARG A 77 8.14 6.32 -17.13
C ARG A 77 8.38 5.16 -18.09
N LEU A 78 7.49 4.17 -18.10
CA LEU A 78 7.49 3.08 -19.08
C LEU A 78 7.31 3.61 -20.50
N HIS A 79 6.39 4.54 -20.69
CA HIS A 79 6.10 5.13 -22.00
C HIS A 79 7.29 5.94 -22.53
N VAL A 80 7.90 6.81 -21.71
CA VAL A 80 9.12 7.55 -22.08
C VAL A 80 10.24 6.58 -22.47
N SER A 81 10.39 5.47 -21.73
CA SER A 81 11.38 4.45 -22.06
C SER A 81 11.05 3.63 -23.31
N ARG A 82 9.80 3.59 -23.76
CA ARG A 82 9.41 2.93 -25.02
C ARG A 82 9.82 3.79 -26.21
N ASP A 83 9.65 5.09 -26.09
CA ASP A 83 9.91 6.03 -27.18
C ASP A 83 11.40 6.41 -27.29
N ASP A 84 12.24 6.00 -26.33
CA ASP A 84 13.70 6.14 -26.40
C ASP A 84 14.32 5.15 -27.41
N THR A 85 14.62 5.65 -28.60
CA THR A 85 15.16 4.88 -29.72
C THR A 85 16.63 4.46 -29.55
N LYS A 86 17.36 5.01 -28.57
CA LYS A 86 18.79 4.74 -28.40
C LYS A 86 19.06 3.68 -27.34
N ALA A 87 18.23 3.60 -26.30
CA ALA A 87 18.45 2.71 -25.16
C ALA A 87 17.16 2.29 -24.44
N GLY A 88 15.99 2.38 -25.11
CA GLY A 88 14.71 2.05 -24.50
C GLY A 88 14.62 0.63 -23.95
N LEU A 89 14.27 0.50 -22.67
CA LEU A 89 14.06 -0.79 -22.02
C LEU A 89 12.73 -1.46 -22.42
N ILE A 90 11.81 -0.71 -23.03
CA ILE A 90 10.44 -1.14 -23.33
C ILE A 90 10.26 -1.18 -24.85
N GLY A 91 9.90 -2.35 -25.38
CA GLY A 91 9.67 -2.55 -26.82
C GLY A 91 8.21 -2.35 -27.20
N SER A 92 7.30 -2.84 -26.36
CA SER A 92 5.86 -2.57 -26.47
C SER A 92 5.26 -2.30 -25.09
N LEU A 93 4.20 -1.50 -25.07
CA LEU A 93 3.50 -1.11 -23.86
C LEU A 93 2.01 -1.05 -24.15
N GLU A 94 1.24 -1.93 -23.50
CA GLU A 94 -0.21 -1.97 -23.58
C GLU A 94 -0.81 -1.80 -22.18
N VAL A 95 -2.00 -1.21 -22.08
CA VAL A 95 -2.56 -0.71 -20.82
C VAL A 95 -3.92 -1.36 -20.52
N VAL A 96 -4.10 -1.76 -19.28
CA VAL A 96 -5.35 -2.27 -18.70
C VAL A 96 -5.73 -1.36 -17.53
N THR A 97 -6.96 -0.85 -17.55
CA THR A 97 -7.47 0.09 -16.54
C THR A 97 -8.96 -0.14 -16.27
N LEU A 98 -9.43 0.22 -15.07
CA LEU A 98 -10.79 -0.10 -14.64
C LEU A 98 -11.84 0.95 -15.02
N SER A 99 -11.57 2.22 -14.73
CA SER A 99 -12.54 3.31 -14.88
C SER A 99 -12.32 4.08 -16.18
N ARG A 100 -13.42 4.64 -16.73
CA ARG A 100 -13.35 5.59 -17.87
C ARG A 100 -12.68 6.91 -17.47
N ASP A 101 -12.84 7.32 -16.22
CA ASP A 101 -12.32 8.60 -15.72
C ASP A 101 -10.92 8.49 -15.09
N ALA A 102 -10.35 7.28 -15.07
CA ALA A 102 -9.05 6.97 -14.51
C ALA A 102 -7.93 7.85 -15.13
N PRO A 103 -7.06 8.48 -14.32
CA PRO A 103 -5.88 9.20 -14.81
C PRO A 103 -5.03 8.38 -15.80
N VAL A 104 -4.84 7.08 -15.52
CA VAL A 104 -4.13 6.15 -16.41
C VAL A 104 -4.80 6.02 -17.77
N ARG A 105 -6.14 5.94 -17.82
CA ARG A 105 -6.88 5.84 -19.09
C ARG A 105 -6.72 7.10 -19.91
N LYS A 106 -6.95 8.27 -19.28
CA LYS A 106 -6.85 9.58 -19.95
C LYS A 106 -5.47 9.76 -20.58
N TYR A 107 -4.42 9.38 -19.85
CA TYR A 107 -3.05 9.42 -20.37
C TYR A 107 -2.84 8.45 -21.54
N ALA A 108 -3.30 7.20 -21.42
CA ALA A 108 -3.18 6.21 -22.48
C ALA A 108 -3.89 6.65 -23.78
N GLU A 109 -5.11 7.20 -23.67
CA GLU A 109 -5.87 7.72 -24.81
C GLU A 109 -5.17 8.92 -25.46
N GLN A 110 -4.70 9.88 -24.65
CA GLN A 110 -3.96 11.06 -25.12
C GLN A 110 -2.69 10.68 -25.91
N HIS A 111 -1.98 9.64 -25.45
CA HIS A 111 -0.73 9.17 -26.05
C HIS A 111 -0.91 7.98 -27.01
N ARG A 112 -2.16 7.59 -27.31
CA ARG A 112 -2.51 6.49 -28.22
C ARG A 112 -1.84 5.16 -27.85
N LEU A 113 -1.72 4.87 -26.55
CA LEU A 113 -1.29 3.57 -26.07
C LEU A 113 -2.43 2.55 -26.25
N PRO A 114 -2.16 1.31 -26.71
CA PRO A 114 -3.18 0.28 -26.81
C PRO A 114 -3.85 0.03 -25.45
N LEU A 115 -5.18 -0.06 -25.45
CA LEU A 115 -6.00 -0.24 -24.26
C LEU A 115 -6.78 -1.55 -24.34
N HIS A 116 -6.73 -2.32 -23.26
CA HIS A 116 -7.62 -3.47 -23.05
C HIS A 116 -8.70 -3.15 -22.02
N HIS A 117 -9.84 -3.80 -22.17
CA HIS A 117 -10.95 -3.70 -21.23
C HIS A 117 -10.85 -4.79 -20.16
N TRP A 118 -10.86 -4.42 -18.89
CA TRP A 118 -10.97 -5.41 -17.82
C TRP A 118 -12.42 -5.92 -17.71
N PRO A 119 -12.68 -7.24 -17.58
CA PRO A 119 -11.72 -8.32 -17.31
C PRO A 119 -11.25 -9.11 -18.55
N ASP A 120 -11.53 -8.60 -19.74
CA ASP A 120 -11.29 -9.24 -21.04
C ASP A 120 -10.01 -8.67 -21.68
N VAL A 121 -8.88 -9.19 -21.20
CA VAL A 121 -7.56 -8.86 -21.74
C VAL A 121 -7.27 -9.76 -22.94
N ASP A 122 -6.94 -9.17 -24.08
CA ASP A 122 -6.47 -9.94 -25.24
C ASP A 122 -5.04 -10.43 -24.98
N LEU A 123 -4.88 -11.75 -24.96
CA LEU A 123 -3.60 -12.43 -24.75
C LEU A 123 -3.10 -13.11 -26.04
N SER A 124 -3.63 -12.69 -27.20
CA SER A 124 -3.13 -13.09 -28.51
C SER A 124 -1.73 -12.54 -28.78
N ALA A 125 -1.47 -11.31 -28.31
CA ALA A 125 -0.15 -10.71 -28.26
C ALA A 125 0.76 -11.42 -27.25
N GLN A 126 2.05 -11.46 -27.55
CA GLN A 126 3.06 -11.99 -26.64
C GLN A 126 3.60 -10.87 -25.74
N PHE A 127 3.55 -11.11 -24.44
CA PHE A 127 4.11 -10.23 -23.41
C PHE A 127 5.22 -10.94 -22.64
N ASP A 128 6.25 -10.21 -22.24
CA ASP A 128 7.37 -10.78 -21.47
C ASP A 128 7.11 -10.65 -19.96
N VAL A 129 6.54 -9.52 -19.55
CA VAL A 129 6.31 -9.17 -18.14
C VAL A 129 5.06 -8.32 -18.00
N GLY A 130 4.25 -8.58 -16.98
CA GLY A 130 3.19 -7.65 -16.57
C GLY A 130 3.67 -6.72 -15.47
N VAL A 131 3.11 -5.51 -15.43
CA VAL A 131 3.34 -4.56 -14.33
C VAL A 131 2.00 -4.14 -13.79
N VAL A 132 1.74 -4.35 -12.51
CA VAL A 132 0.55 -3.88 -11.81
C VAL A 132 0.92 -2.78 -10.83
N VAL A 133 0.17 -1.69 -10.84
CA VAL A 133 0.34 -0.56 -9.91
C VAL A 133 -1.04 0.00 -9.61
N SER A 134 -1.46 -0.03 -8.34
CA SER A 134 -2.75 0.51 -7.88
C SER A 134 -3.95 0.18 -8.80
N PHE A 135 -4.06 -1.09 -9.21
CA PHE A 135 -5.10 -1.52 -10.14
C PHE A 135 -6.43 -1.78 -9.45
N GLY A 136 -6.41 -2.35 -8.23
CA GLY A 136 -7.61 -2.57 -7.40
C GLY A 136 -8.35 -3.89 -7.65
N CYS A 137 -7.87 -4.76 -8.54
CA CYS A 137 -8.43 -6.09 -8.78
C CYS A 137 -7.37 -7.19 -8.73
N LEU A 138 -7.77 -8.41 -8.36
CA LEU A 138 -6.93 -9.60 -8.49
C LEU A 138 -6.74 -9.92 -9.97
N ILE A 139 -5.49 -10.14 -10.37
CA ILE A 139 -5.18 -10.60 -11.72
C ILE A 139 -5.45 -12.10 -11.83
N LYS A 140 -6.18 -12.51 -12.87
CA LYS A 140 -6.53 -13.92 -13.10
C LYS A 140 -5.26 -14.75 -13.35
N GLU A 141 -5.27 -15.99 -12.86
CA GLU A 141 -4.13 -16.91 -12.96
C GLU A 141 -3.69 -17.19 -14.39
N ASN A 142 -4.64 -17.27 -15.34
CA ASN A 142 -4.34 -17.45 -16.75
C ASN A 142 -3.54 -16.28 -17.38
N ILE A 143 -3.78 -15.04 -16.93
CA ILE A 143 -3.01 -13.86 -17.35
C ILE A 143 -1.61 -13.92 -16.74
N ILE A 144 -1.49 -14.24 -15.45
CA ILE A 144 -0.19 -14.36 -14.76
C ILE A 144 0.70 -15.39 -15.44
N ASN A 145 0.16 -16.58 -15.73
CA ASN A 145 0.90 -17.70 -16.32
C ASN A 145 1.32 -17.45 -17.79
N LYS A 146 0.76 -16.44 -18.44
CA LYS A 146 1.15 -16.04 -19.80
C LYS A 146 2.39 -15.13 -19.85
N MET A 147 2.85 -14.65 -18.70
CA MET A 147 4.00 -13.76 -18.59
C MET A 147 5.25 -14.57 -18.18
N PRO A 148 6.25 -14.76 -19.06
CA PRO A 148 7.46 -15.53 -18.74
C PRO A 148 8.20 -15.05 -17.49
N TYR A 149 8.25 -13.73 -17.27
CA TYR A 149 8.85 -13.13 -16.07
C TYR A 149 7.82 -12.81 -14.96
N GLY A 150 6.59 -13.29 -15.12
CA GLY A 150 5.48 -13.05 -14.20
C GLY A 150 4.94 -11.61 -14.26
N ILE A 151 4.24 -11.21 -13.22
CA ILE A 151 3.70 -9.86 -13.06
C ILE A 151 4.30 -9.20 -11.83
N LEU A 152 4.90 -8.03 -12.01
CA LEU A 152 5.50 -7.23 -10.96
C LEU A 152 4.46 -6.28 -10.35
N ASN A 153 4.44 -6.11 -9.03
CA ASN A 153 3.67 -5.07 -8.36
C ASN A 153 4.60 -3.98 -7.80
N VAL A 154 4.21 -2.72 -7.98
CA VAL A 154 4.82 -1.58 -7.28
C VAL A 154 3.96 -1.27 -6.05
N HIS A 155 4.42 -1.69 -4.87
CA HIS A 155 3.67 -1.58 -3.63
C HIS A 155 4.24 -0.48 -2.71
N PRO A 156 3.48 0.55 -2.31
CA PRO A 156 3.99 1.68 -1.52
C PRO A 156 4.06 1.40 -0.01
N SER A 157 4.75 0.32 0.35
CA SER A 157 5.24 0.07 1.70
C SER A 157 6.48 -0.82 1.69
N LEU A 158 7.13 -0.96 2.83
CA LEU A 158 8.13 -1.99 3.09
C LEU A 158 7.44 -3.30 3.49
N LEU A 159 7.13 -4.15 2.50
CA LEU A 159 6.56 -5.48 2.76
C LEU A 159 7.49 -6.31 3.67
N PRO A 160 6.93 -7.11 4.60
CA PRO A 160 5.52 -7.52 4.69
C PRO A 160 4.60 -6.54 5.45
N ARG A 161 5.11 -5.40 5.93
CA ARG A 161 4.29 -4.39 6.58
C ARG A 161 3.36 -3.73 5.58
N TRP A 162 2.10 -3.54 5.97
CA TRP A 162 1.05 -2.90 5.17
C TRP A 162 0.75 -3.57 3.83
N ARG A 163 0.49 -4.88 3.84
CA ARG A 163 -0.17 -5.56 2.71
C ARG A 163 -1.57 -4.99 2.50
N GLY A 164 -2.07 -4.99 1.27
CA GLY A 164 -3.44 -4.63 0.98
C GLY A 164 -3.61 -3.23 0.37
N PRO A 165 -4.85 -2.74 0.27
CA PRO A 165 -5.21 -1.67 -0.66
C PRO A 165 -4.86 -0.25 -0.23
N ALA A 166 -4.48 0.01 1.02
CA ALA A 166 -4.30 1.39 1.52
C ALA A 166 -3.01 1.64 2.33
N PRO A 167 -1.84 1.13 1.94
CA PRO A 167 -0.61 1.19 2.75
C PRO A 167 -0.17 2.62 3.12
N ILE A 168 -0.29 3.58 2.20
CA ILE A 168 0.09 4.99 2.43
C ILE A 168 -0.75 5.59 3.57
N PHE A 169 -2.05 5.36 3.56
CA PHE A 169 -2.98 5.84 4.58
C PHE A 169 -2.63 5.28 5.95
N HIS A 170 -2.36 3.97 6.01
CA HIS A 170 -2.06 3.29 7.27
C HIS A 170 -0.67 3.63 7.80
N THR A 171 0.30 3.92 6.93
CA THR A 171 1.63 4.45 7.30
C THR A 171 1.46 5.75 8.07
N ILE A 172 0.69 6.71 7.54
CA ILE A 172 0.43 8.00 8.20
C ILE A 172 -0.39 7.82 9.48
N LEU A 173 -1.47 7.05 9.42
CA LEU A 173 -2.38 6.83 10.54
C LEU A 173 -1.67 6.23 11.76
N HIS A 174 -0.77 5.27 11.54
CA HIS A 174 -0.04 4.60 12.62
C HIS A 174 1.22 5.36 13.04
N GLY A 175 1.55 6.47 12.37
CA GLY A 175 2.69 7.32 12.71
C GLY A 175 4.03 6.66 12.45
N ASP A 176 4.12 5.85 11.39
CA ASP A 176 5.37 5.24 10.98
C ASP A 176 6.37 6.33 10.58
N SER A 177 7.55 6.34 11.18
CA SER A 177 8.64 7.28 10.83
C SER A 177 9.36 6.87 9.55
N VAL A 178 9.17 5.63 9.10
CA VAL A 178 9.81 5.04 7.94
C VAL A 178 8.80 4.22 7.16
N THR A 179 8.85 4.35 5.85
CA THR A 179 8.11 3.53 4.89
C THR A 179 9.02 3.21 3.71
N GLY A 180 8.46 2.90 2.54
CA GLY A 180 9.24 2.67 1.35
C GLY A 180 8.38 2.18 0.19
N VAL A 181 9.05 1.72 -0.85
CA VAL A 181 8.41 1.01 -1.95
C VAL A 181 9.02 -0.38 -2.07
N THR A 182 8.16 -1.35 -2.35
CA THR A 182 8.55 -2.72 -2.66
C THR A 182 8.16 -3.06 -4.09
N ILE A 183 9.12 -3.56 -4.87
CA ILE A 183 8.85 -4.27 -6.11
C ILE A 183 8.80 -5.76 -5.79
N MET A 184 7.67 -6.41 -6.06
CA MET A 184 7.47 -7.84 -5.81
C MET A 184 6.84 -8.53 -7.01
N GLN A 185 6.93 -9.85 -7.12
CA GLN A 185 6.07 -10.62 -8.03
C GLN A 185 4.73 -10.90 -7.36
N ILE A 186 3.62 -10.81 -8.09
CA ILE A 186 2.31 -11.18 -7.54
C ILE A 186 2.12 -12.70 -7.54
N ARG A 187 1.20 -13.17 -6.69
CA ARG A 187 0.69 -14.55 -6.72
C ARG A 187 -0.80 -14.54 -7.12
N PRO A 188 -1.31 -15.59 -7.76
CA PRO A 188 -2.74 -15.73 -7.99
C PRO A 188 -3.52 -15.72 -6.67
N LYS A 189 -4.75 -15.21 -6.70
CA LYS A 189 -5.75 -15.28 -5.62
C LYS A 189 -5.41 -14.58 -4.30
N ARG A 190 -4.22 -13.97 -4.15
CA ARG A 190 -3.79 -13.27 -2.93
C ARG A 190 -3.10 -11.95 -3.27
N PHE A 191 -3.42 -10.90 -2.51
CA PHE A 191 -2.75 -9.59 -2.63
C PHE A 191 -1.46 -9.55 -1.80
N ASP A 192 -0.40 -8.97 -2.35
CA ASP A 192 0.78 -8.50 -1.62
C ASP A 192 1.55 -9.53 -0.79
N VAL A 193 1.47 -10.82 -1.16
CA VAL A 193 2.15 -11.95 -0.49
C VAL A 193 3.27 -12.58 -1.31
N GLY A 194 3.52 -12.11 -2.53
CA GLY A 194 4.52 -12.72 -3.39
C GLY A 194 5.96 -12.27 -3.07
N PRO A 195 6.95 -12.92 -3.68
CA PRO A 195 8.34 -12.70 -3.34
C PRO A 195 8.81 -11.29 -3.74
N ILE A 196 9.66 -10.72 -2.90
CA ILE A 196 10.25 -9.39 -3.04
C ILE A 196 11.46 -9.47 -3.99
N LEU A 197 11.52 -8.54 -4.95
CA LEU A 197 12.64 -8.37 -5.87
C LEU A 197 13.54 -7.22 -5.43
N GLN A 198 12.96 -6.12 -4.96
CA GLN A 198 13.67 -4.91 -4.55
C GLN A 198 12.84 -4.12 -3.54
N GLN A 199 13.52 -3.46 -2.59
CA GLN A 199 12.91 -2.53 -1.65
C GLN A 199 13.79 -1.29 -1.52
N GLU A 200 13.14 -0.14 -1.37
CA GLU A 200 13.79 1.13 -1.07
C GLU A 200 13.11 1.75 0.13
N LEU A 201 13.91 2.13 1.12
CA LEU A 201 13.46 2.79 2.34
C LEU A 201 13.24 4.28 2.06
N TYR A 202 12.20 4.83 2.67
CA TYR A 202 11.89 6.24 2.62
C TYR A 202 11.52 6.76 4.02
N GLU A 203 12.21 7.80 4.48
CA GLU A 203 11.87 8.46 5.74
C GLU A 203 10.59 9.28 5.58
N VAL A 204 9.59 9.04 6.44
CA VAL A 204 8.32 9.77 6.38
C VAL A 204 8.53 11.16 6.97
N PRO A 205 8.35 12.24 6.19
CA PRO A 205 8.52 13.58 6.72
C PRO A 205 7.53 13.85 7.86
N LYS A 206 7.98 14.59 8.88
CA LYS A 206 7.10 15.03 9.96
C LYS A 206 5.91 15.79 9.38
N ASN A 207 4.72 15.54 9.92
CA ASN A 207 3.46 16.17 9.50
C ASN A 207 3.05 15.93 8.03
N CYS A 208 3.69 14.99 7.32
CA CYS A 208 3.30 14.64 5.96
C CYS A 208 1.86 14.10 5.92
N ALA A 209 1.11 14.50 4.89
CA ALA A 209 -0.22 13.97 4.58
C ALA A 209 -0.13 12.79 3.60
N ALA A 210 -1.18 11.95 3.56
CA ALA A 210 -1.19 10.76 2.72
C ALA A 210 -1.05 11.08 1.22
N ASP A 211 -1.64 12.17 0.74
CA ASP A 211 -1.55 12.55 -0.67
C ASP A 211 -0.13 12.99 -1.06
N GLU A 212 0.57 13.72 -0.18
CA GLU A 212 1.97 14.13 -0.38
C GLU A 212 2.93 12.92 -0.35
N LEU A 213 2.75 12.03 0.63
CA LEU A 213 3.52 10.81 0.73
C LEU A 213 3.27 9.92 -0.49
N GLY A 214 2.02 9.78 -0.92
CA GLY A 214 1.64 9.00 -2.09
C GLY A 214 2.29 9.52 -3.37
N ALA A 215 2.25 10.83 -3.62
CA ALA A 215 2.91 11.44 -4.76
C ALA A 215 4.43 11.17 -4.76
N THR A 216 5.06 11.28 -3.59
CA THR A 216 6.50 11.03 -3.46
C THR A 216 6.85 9.56 -3.72
N LEU A 217 6.11 8.63 -3.11
CA LEU A 217 6.34 7.19 -3.29
C LEU A 217 6.00 6.72 -4.71
N ALA A 218 5.10 7.40 -5.44
CA ALA A 218 4.83 7.11 -6.85
C ALA A 218 6.08 7.37 -7.71
N VAL A 219 6.78 8.48 -7.45
CA VAL A 219 8.04 8.83 -8.13
C VAL A 219 9.14 7.83 -7.77
N VAL A 220 9.29 7.48 -6.48
CA VAL A 220 10.27 6.46 -6.05
C VAL A 220 9.97 5.12 -6.71
N GLY A 221 8.72 4.67 -6.65
CA GLY A 221 8.30 3.38 -7.19
C GLY A 221 8.45 3.27 -8.70
N SER A 222 8.15 4.34 -9.45
CA SER A 222 8.37 4.35 -10.90
C SER A 222 9.85 4.25 -11.27
N LYS A 223 10.76 4.88 -10.50
CA LYS A 223 12.21 4.76 -10.69
C LYS A 223 12.70 3.35 -10.38
N MET A 224 12.27 2.80 -9.24
CA MET A 224 12.59 1.43 -8.84
C MET A 224 12.10 0.39 -9.85
N LEU A 225 10.91 0.58 -10.40
CA LEU A 225 10.37 -0.29 -11.45
C LEU A 225 11.31 -0.33 -12.67
N MET A 226 11.79 0.83 -13.13
CA MET A 226 12.72 0.89 -14.25
C MET A 226 14.06 0.21 -13.93
N ASP A 227 14.60 0.39 -12.72
CA ASP A 227 15.82 -0.31 -12.28
C ASP A 227 15.61 -1.83 -12.20
N THR A 228 14.45 -2.27 -11.70
CA THR A 228 14.08 -3.68 -11.67
C THR A 228 13.99 -4.26 -13.08
N LEU A 229 13.34 -3.56 -14.02
CA LEU A 229 13.22 -4.02 -15.41
C LEU A 229 14.58 -4.08 -16.12
N LYS A 230 15.50 -3.16 -15.81
CA LYS A 230 16.87 -3.17 -16.35
C LYS A 230 17.65 -4.43 -15.96
N HIS A 231 17.38 -4.99 -14.78
CA HIS A 231 18.10 -6.15 -14.21
C HIS A 231 17.15 -7.31 -13.88
N LEU A 232 16.08 -7.46 -14.67
CA LEU A 232 14.94 -8.30 -14.31
C LEU A 232 15.31 -9.79 -14.10
N PRO A 233 16.09 -10.45 -14.98
CA PRO A 233 16.50 -11.84 -14.77
C PRO A 233 17.27 -12.02 -13.46
N GLU A 234 18.21 -11.11 -13.16
CA GLU A 234 19.02 -11.16 -11.94
C GLU A 234 18.18 -10.91 -10.68
N ARG A 235 17.25 -9.95 -10.73
CA ARG A 235 16.32 -9.64 -9.63
C ARG A 235 15.38 -10.82 -9.34
N ILE A 236 14.88 -11.49 -10.38
CA ILE A 236 14.04 -12.68 -10.21
C ILE A 236 14.85 -13.85 -9.64
N ALA A 237 16.09 -14.06 -10.11
CA ALA A 237 16.96 -15.13 -9.60
C ALA A 237 17.30 -14.94 -8.12
N SER A 238 17.35 -13.69 -7.63
CA SER A 238 17.68 -13.33 -6.25
C SER A 238 16.47 -12.96 -5.37
N ARG A 239 15.24 -13.14 -5.88
CA ARG A 239 14.01 -12.80 -5.16
C ARG A 239 13.92 -13.52 -3.82
N LYS A 240 13.31 -12.87 -2.83
CA LYS A 240 13.16 -13.39 -1.47
C LYS A 240 11.69 -13.53 -1.11
N GLU A 241 11.32 -14.68 -0.54
CA GLU A 241 9.98 -14.81 0.05
C GLU A 241 9.83 -13.84 1.22
N GLN A 242 8.62 -13.31 1.39
CA GLN A 242 8.34 -12.40 2.49
C GLN A 242 8.42 -13.15 3.83
N PRO A 243 9.02 -12.55 4.88
CA PRO A 243 8.97 -13.13 6.21
C PRO A 243 7.53 -13.15 6.75
N LYS A 244 7.27 -14.09 7.67
CA LYS A 244 5.99 -14.11 8.42
C LYS A 244 5.94 -13.02 9.48
N GLU A 245 7.08 -12.75 10.11
CA GLU A 245 7.23 -11.71 11.11
C GLU A 245 7.11 -10.32 10.49
N GLY A 246 6.49 -9.38 11.22
CA GLY A 246 6.28 -8.01 10.76
C GLY A 246 5.16 -7.82 9.73
N ALA A 247 4.47 -8.90 9.33
CA ALA A 247 3.35 -8.81 8.40
C ALA A 247 2.16 -8.06 9.03
N SER A 248 1.67 -7.03 8.35
CA SER A 248 0.45 -6.30 8.74
C SER A 248 -0.44 -6.01 7.54
N PHE A 249 -1.71 -5.70 7.79
CA PHE A 249 -2.70 -5.43 6.76
C PHE A 249 -3.20 -3.99 6.80
N ALA A 250 -3.29 -3.36 5.64
CA ALA A 250 -3.74 -2.00 5.41
C ALA A 250 -5.11 -2.03 4.69
N PRO A 251 -6.23 -2.21 5.42
CA PRO A 251 -7.56 -2.27 4.84
C PRO A 251 -7.94 -0.97 4.12
N LYS A 252 -8.87 -1.06 3.16
CA LYS A 252 -9.35 0.09 2.40
C LYS A 252 -9.91 1.17 3.35
N ILE A 253 -9.56 2.43 3.11
CA ILE A 253 -10.13 3.54 3.87
C ILE A 253 -11.65 3.61 3.67
N SER A 254 -12.38 3.93 4.74
CA SER A 254 -13.84 3.97 4.71
C SER A 254 -14.37 5.13 5.53
N SER A 255 -15.63 5.52 5.25
CA SER A 255 -16.32 6.54 6.02
C SER A 255 -16.42 6.21 7.52
N ARG A 256 -16.36 4.93 7.90
CA ARG A 256 -16.39 4.52 9.31
C ARG A 256 -15.14 4.98 10.06
N MET A 257 -13.98 5.02 9.40
CA MET A 257 -12.72 5.46 10.03
C MET A 257 -12.73 6.95 10.41
N ALA A 258 -13.61 7.76 9.80
CA ALA A 258 -13.65 9.20 10.03
C ALA A 258 -14.36 9.61 11.34
N TRP A 259 -14.99 8.67 12.04
CA TRP A 259 -15.61 8.96 13.33
C TRP A 259 -14.55 9.18 14.41
N ILE A 260 -14.62 10.34 15.06
CA ILE A 260 -13.78 10.62 16.23
C ILE A 260 -14.47 10.01 17.46
N ILE A 261 -13.70 9.21 18.20
CA ILE A 261 -14.08 8.73 19.53
C ILE A 261 -13.34 9.61 20.54
N TRP A 262 -13.99 10.67 21.02
CA TRP A 262 -13.37 11.73 21.81
C TRP A 262 -12.73 11.23 23.10
N GLU A 263 -13.32 10.22 23.74
CA GLU A 263 -12.83 9.62 24.98
C GLU A 263 -11.55 8.80 24.78
N GLU A 264 -11.31 8.29 23.57
CA GLU A 264 -10.23 7.35 23.26
C GLU A 264 -9.11 7.98 22.43
N HIS A 265 -9.46 8.84 21.48
CA HIS A 265 -8.52 9.43 20.53
C HIS A 265 -7.77 10.60 21.17
N SER A 266 -6.44 10.53 21.12
CA SER A 266 -5.55 11.63 21.50
C SER A 266 -5.49 12.74 20.44
N CYS A 267 -4.98 13.92 20.80
CA CYS A 267 -4.63 14.97 19.83
C CYS A 267 -3.79 14.42 18.66
N ASP A 268 -2.74 13.66 18.97
CA ASP A 268 -1.79 13.13 17.97
C ASP A 268 -2.42 12.05 17.08
N TYR A 269 -3.37 11.27 17.62
CA TYR A 269 -4.13 10.32 16.81
C TYR A 269 -5.10 11.04 15.86
N ILE A 270 -5.84 12.04 16.35
CA ILE A 270 -6.75 12.84 15.51
C ILE A 270 -5.98 13.57 14.41
N ASP A 271 -4.80 14.11 14.72
CA ASP A 271 -3.90 14.73 13.74
C ASP A 271 -3.47 13.74 12.65
N ARG A 272 -2.96 12.57 13.02
CA ARG A 272 -2.61 11.50 12.07
C ARG A 272 -3.81 11.04 11.26
N LEU A 273 -4.97 10.89 11.88
CA LEU A 273 -6.20 10.51 11.21
C LEU A 273 -6.58 11.57 10.16
N PHE A 274 -6.54 12.85 10.52
CA PHE A 274 -6.80 13.94 9.59
C PHE A 274 -5.81 13.94 8.42
N ARG A 275 -4.50 13.84 8.68
CA ARG A 275 -3.47 13.78 7.63
C ARG A 275 -3.56 12.52 6.76
N ALA A 276 -4.05 11.42 7.32
CA ALA A 276 -4.25 10.19 6.58
C ALA A 276 -5.46 10.31 5.64
N ILE A 277 -6.65 10.67 6.14
CA ILE A 277 -7.90 10.51 5.36
C ILE A 277 -8.64 11.82 5.07
N GLY A 278 -8.28 12.92 5.71
CA GLY A 278 -9.08 14.16 5.78
C GLY A 278 -9.32 14.84 4.43
N SER A 279 -8.42 14.69 3.46
CA SER A 279 -8.60 15.22 2.09
C SER A 279 -9.70 14.49 1.31
N ARG A 280 -9.99 13.23 1.67
CA ARG A 280 -10.97 12.36 0.97
C ARG A 280 -12.24 12.17 1.77
N ILE A 281 -12.11 12.06 3.09
CA ILE A 281 -13.18 11.75 4.01
C ILE A 281 -13.07 12.70 5.20
N PRO A 282 -13.92 13.75 5.27
CA PRO A 282 -13.93 14.65 6.41
C PRO A 282 -14.22 13.90 7.71
N LEU A 283 -13.53 14.28 8.78
CA LEU A 283 -13.75 13.74 10.13
C LEU A 283 -15.17 14.05 10.59
N LYS A 284 -15.72 13.20 11.45
CA LYS A 284 -17.13 13.23 11.87
C LYS A 284 -17.28 13.03 13.36
N THR A 285 -18.32 13.64 13.89
CA THR A 285 -18.81 13.45 15.26
C THR A 285 -20.33 13.58 15.25
N MET A 286 -20.98 13.29 16.37
CA MET A 286 -22.41 13.55 16.57
C MET A 286 -22.61 14.90 17.25
N TRP A 287 -23.65 15.62 16.82
CA TRP A 287 -24.16 16.84 17.45
C TRP A 287 -25.68 16.76 17.51
N MET A 288 -26.26 16.77 18.72
CA MET A 288 -27.71 16.62 18.95
C MET A 288 -28.27 15.42 18.17
N ASP A 289 -27.68 14.24 18.35
CA ASP A 289 -28.04 12.97 17.66
C ASP A 289 -27.95 13.00 16.13
N ASN A 290 -27.34 14.03 15.54
CA ASN A 290 -27.12 14.13 14.10
C ASN A 290 -25.63 14.10 13.74
N PRO A 291 -25.23 13.37 12.68
CA PRO A 291 -23.87 13.42 12.18
C PRO A 291 -23.49 14.83 11.70
N ILE A 292 -22.35 15.33 12.18
CA ILE A 292 -21.74 16.59 11.73
C ILE A 292 -20.33 16.31 11.19
N LYS A 293 -19.95 16.94 10.09
CA LYS A 293 -18.58 16.87 9.56
C LYS A 293 -17.76 18.02 10.15
N LEU A 294 -16.55 17.72 10.57
CA LEU A 294 -15.57 18.67 11.07
C LEU A 294 -14.63 19.06 9.92
N LEU A 295 -14.49 20.37 9.69
CA LEU A 295 -13.76 20.92 8.55
C LEU A 295 -12.63 21.83 9.02
N ASP A 296 -11.67 22.07 8.13
CA ASP A 296 -10.60 23.04 8.33
C ASP A 296 -9.87 22.81 9.68
N PHE A 297 -9.35 21.60 9.83
CA PHE A 297 -8.64 21.17 11.03
C PHE A 297 -7.41 22.04 11.27
N VAL A 298 -7.23 22.45 12.52
CA VAL A 298 -6.15 23.36 12.96
C VAL A 298 -5.02 22.58 13.66
N GLY A 299 -5.26 21.34 14.07
CA GLY A 299 -4.31 20.56 14.87
C GLY A 299 -4.55 20.70 16.37
N LYS A 300 -3.55 20.29 17.14
CA LYS A 300 -3.51 20.43 18.60
C LYS A 300 -3.49 21.91 18.99
N CYS A 301 -4.33 22.29 19.94
CA CYS A 301 -4.40 23.65 20.45
C CYS A 301 -3.87 23.69 21.89
N ASN A 302 -2.91 24.59 22.13
CA ASN A 302 -2.47 24.91 23.48
C ASN A 302 -3.46 25.89 24.08
N VAL A 303 -4.15 25.49 25.14
CA VAL A 303 -5.14 26.35 25.77
C VAL A 303 -4.82 26.52 27.24
N SER A 304 -4.54 27.76 27.62
CA SER A 304 -4.33 28.16 29.01
C SER A 304 -5.68 28.54 29.61
N PHE A 305 -6.45 27.54 30.03
CA PHE A 305 -7.70 27.80 30.72
C PHE A 305 -7.45 28.07 32.21
N THR A 306 -7.69 29.30 32.65
CA THR A 306 -7.55 29.70 34.06
C THR A 306 -8.86 29.65 34.84
N ALA A 307 -9.99 29.37 34.19
CA ALA A 307 -11.31 29.36 34.83
C ALA A 307 -11.83 27.93 35.13
N ALA A 308 -12.47 27.77 36.29
CA ALA A 308 -13.03 26.52 36.82
C ALA A 308 -13.85 25.65 35.84
N PRO A 309 -14.76 26.17 35.00
CA PRO A 309 -15.56 25.34 34.09
C PRO A 309 -14.75 24.59 33.02
N TYR A 310 -13.51 25.01 32.75
CA TYR A 310 -12.62 24.35 31.78
C TYR A 310 -11.76 23.26 32.42
N LEU A 311 -11.44 23.38 33.71
CA LEU A 311 -10.73 22.36 34.49
C LEU A 311 -11.58 21.09 34.67
N SER A 312 -12.92 21.22 34.59
CA SER A 312 -13.89 20.11 34.60
C SER A 312 -14.33 19.64 33.21
N SER A 313 -13.63 20.04 32.14
CA SER A 313 -14.03 19.69 30.77
C SER A 313 -13.87 18.19 30.49
N VAL A 314 -14.95 17.57 30.01
CA VAL A 314 -14.97 16.16 29.57
C VAL A 314 -14.67 16.07 28.06
N PRO A 315 -14.18 14.93 27.55
CA PRO A 315 -14.07 14.71 26.12
C PRO A 315 -15.38 15.04 25.38
N GLY A 316 -15.27 15.64 24.20
CA GLY A 316 -16.39 16.17 23.44
C GLY A 316 -16.77 17.61 23.78
N SER A 317 -16.27 18.19 24.87
CA SER A 317 -16.55 19.60 25.22
C SER A 317 -16.09 20.55 24.12
N VAL A 318 -17.00 21.41 23.66
CA VAL A 318 -16.74 22.38 22.59
C VAL A 318 -16.64 23.79 23.17
N HIS A 319 -15.59 24.51 22.79
CA HIS A 319 -15.37 25.90 23.15
C HIS A 319 -15.09 26.74 21.91
N TYR A 320 -15.76 27.88 21.78
CA TYR A 320 -15.49 28.83 20.71
C TYR A 320 -14.42 29.83 21.14
N GLN A 321 -13.26 29.79 20.49
CA GLN A 321 -12.18 30.77 20.65
C GLN A 321 -12.36 31.90 19.63
N LYS A 322 -12.74 33.08 20.12
CA LYS A 322 -13.11 34.24 19.29
C LYS A 322 -11.91 34.81 18.53
N GLU A 323 -10.75 34.90 19.18
CA GLU A 323 -9.54 35.55 18.66
C GLU A 323 -9.06 34.88 17.36
N SER A 324 -9.13 33.56 17.34
CA SER A 324 -8.74 32.77 16.17
C SER A 324 -9.93 32.33 15.31
N ASN A 325 -11.17 32.58 15.73
CA ASN A 325 -12.37 32.01 15.12
C ASN A 325 -12.29 30.48 14.98
N THR A 326 -12.09 29.77 16.10
CA THR A 326 -11.87 28.30 16.13
C THR A 326 -12.84 27.63 17.10
N LEU A 327 -13.41 26.49 16.72
CA LEU A 327 -14.04 25.55 17.65
C LEU A 327 -12.95 24.63 18.22
N LEU A 328 -12.63 24.82 19.49
CA LEU A 328 -11.78 23.93 20.26
C LEU A 328 -12.63 22.78 20.80
N VAL A 329 -12.18 21.55 20.60
CA VAL A 329 -12.86 20.35 21.09
C VAL A 329 -11.92 19.55 21.97
N ARG A 330 -12.35 19.24 23.19
CA ARG A 330 -11.62 18.39 24.14
C ARG A 330 -11.64 16.95 23.62
N CYS A 331 -10.48 16.35 23.41
CA CYS A 331 -10.34 14.91 23.15
C CYS A 331 -9.84 14.19 24.41
N LYS A 332 -9.19 13.03 24.31
CA LYS A 332 -8.71 12.26 25.47
C LYS A 332 -7.70 13.05 26.31
N ASP A 333 -6.69 13.61 25.66
CA ASP A 333 -5.47 14.13 26.32
C ASP A 333 -5.19 15.62 26.02
N GLY A 334 -6.04 16.30 25.26
CA GLY A 334 -5.93 17.74 25.04
C GLY A 334 -7.09 18.31 24.26
N TRP A 335 -6.79 19.38 23.52
CA TRP A 335 -7.74 20.11 22.69
C TRP A 335 -7.27 20.12 21.24
N VAL A 336 -8.22 19.98 20.32
CA VAL A 336 -7.99 20.12 18.88
C VAL A 336 -8.94 21.17 18.30
N GLY A 337 -8.52 21.83 17.22
CA GLY A 337 -9.25 22.95 16.64
C GLY A 337 -9.85 22.67 15.25
N PHE A 338 -11.00 23.27 14.98
CA PHE A 338 -11.66 23.29 13.66
C PHE A 338 -12.19 24.68 13.33
N LYS A 339 -11.99 25.19 12.10
CA LYS A 339 -12.52 26.51 11.70
C LYS A 339 -13.97 26.46 11.21
N ALA A 340 -14.44 25.29 10.81
CA ALA A 340 -15.77 25.14 10.26
C ALA A 340 -16.35 23.74 10.53
N VAL A 341 -17.66 23.65 10.41
CA VAL A 341 -18.39 22.40 10.43
C VAL A 341 -19.35 22.34 9.24
N ASN A 342 -19.71 21.14 8.81
CA ASN A 342 -20.84 20.95 7.90
C ASN A 342 -22.01 20.33 8.67
N PHE A 343 -23.01 21.17 8.97
CA PHE A 343 -24.27 20.76 9.55
C PHE A 343 -25.41 21.28 8.69
N LYS A 344 -25.92 20.43 7.78
CA LYS A 344 -26.82 20.75 6.65
C LYS A 344 -26.18 21.69 5.60
N LYS A 345 -25.43 22.69 6.06
CA LYS A 345 -24.59 23.59 5.27
C LYS A 345 -23.23 23.79 5.98
N ARG A 346 -22.27 24.33 5.25
CA ARG A 346 -21.00 24.79 5.85
C ARG A 346 -21.30 25.99 6.77
N LEU A 347 -20.80 25.91 8.00
CA LEU A 347 -20.90 26.95 9.03
C LEU A 347 -19.49 27.25 9.52
N SER A 348 -19.14 28.54 9.62
CA SER A 348 -17.92 28.93 10.32
C SER A 348 -18.02 28.64 11.82
N ALA A 349 -16.89 28.66 12.53
CA ALA A 349 -16.87 28.53 13.99
C ALA A 349 -17.79 29.56 14.68
N SER A 350 -17.77 30.83 14.22
CA SER A 350 -18.66 31.88 14.70
C SER A 350 -20.13 31.61 14.40
N ASP A 351 -20.48 31.14 13.19
CA ASP A 351 -21.86 30.85 12.82
C ASP A 351 -22.42 29.70 13.67
N PHE A 352 -21.60 28.66 13.86
CA PHE A 352 -21.96 27.52 14.70
C PHE A 352 -22.15 27.96 16.16
N PHE A 353 -21.24 28.80 16.67
CA PHE A 353 -21.36 29.33 18.02
C PHE A 353 -22.65 30.12 18.22
N ASN A 354 -22.93 31.10 17.34
CA ASN A 354 -24.11 31.96 17.42
C ASN A 354 -25.42 31.16 17.28
N GLY A 355 -25.42 30.12 16.45
CA GLY A 355 -26.62 29.31 16.18
C GLY A 355 -26.87 28.18 17.17
N TYR A 356 -25.83 27.65 17.84
CA TYR A 356 -25.93 26.37 18.55
C TYR A 356 -25.25 26.32 19.93
N LEU A 357 -24.29 27.20 20.24
CA LEU A 357 -23.54 27.17 21.51
C LEU A 357 -23.79 28.39 22.41
N HIS A 358 -24.32 29.49 21.86
CA HIS A 358 -24.54 30.72 22.62
C HIS A 358 -25.59 30.52 23.74
N GLN A 359 -25.38 31.12 24.91
CA GLN A 359 -26.22 30.91 26.11
C GLN A 359 -27.72 31.20 25.86
N SER A 360 -28.05 32.15 25.00
CA SER A 360 -29.45 32.47 24.64
C SER A 360 -30.17 31.34 23.88
N VAL A 361 -29.41 30.50 23.16
CA VAL A 361 -29.93 29.31 22.48
C VAL A 361 -30.14 28.18 23.49
N LEU A 362 -29.18 28.01 24.41
CA LEU A 362 -29.23 26.94 25.42
C LEU A 362 -30.39 27.10 26.40
N LYS A 363 -30.75 28.35 26.76
CA LYS A 363 -31.89 28.63 27.65
C LYS A 363 -33.26 28.28 27.04
N LYS A 364 -33.36 28.04 25.73
CA LYS A 364 -34.64 27.74 25.04
C LYS A 364 -34.93 26.24 24.90
N SER A 365 -33.99 25.36 25.22
CA SER A 365 -34.16 23.90 25.17
C SER A 365 -33.94 23.30 26.56
N PRO A 366 -35.01 22.97 27.32
CA PRO A 366 -34.90 22.48 28.70
C PRO A 366 -34.41 21.03 28.81
N SER A 367 -34.39 20.30 27.70
CA SER A 367 -34.02 18.88 27.66
C SER A 367 -32.62 18.71 27.10
N THR A 368 -31.72 18.15 27.92
CA THR A 368 -30.38 17.59 27.67
C THR A 368 -29.18 18.42 28.13
N ASN A 369 -28.58 17.86 29.18
CA ASN A 369 -27.28 18.18 29.73
C ASN A 369 -26.18 18.16 28.65
N THR A 370 -25.35 19.20 28.68
CA THR A 370 -24.02 19.33 28.04
C THR A 370 -23.98 19.40 26.50
N CYS A 371 -23.66 20.59 25.97
CA CYS A 371 -23.35 20.88 24.57
C CYS A 371 -22.03 20.22 24.13
N LEU A 372 -22.04 18.90 24.01
CA LEU A 372 -20.87 18.10 23.65
C LEU A 372 -21.00 17.61 22.22
N PHE A 373 -19.86 17.57 21.54
CA PHE A 373 -19.69 16.62 20.45
C PHE A 373 -19.60 15.21 21.03
N GLN A 374 -20.44 14.32 20.53
CA GLN A 374 -20.55 12.97 21.05
C GLN A 374 -19.86 11.97 20.12
N SER A 375 -19.16 11.02 20.72
CA SER A 375 -18.62 9.87 20.00
C SER A 375 -19.74 9.01 19.44
N TYR A 376 -19.58 8.58 18.19
CA TYR A 376 -20.55 7.69 17.56
C TYR A 376 -20.52 6.31 18.22
N LYS A 377 -21.66 5.87 18.77
CA LYS A 377 -21.87 4.51 19.29
C LYS A 377 -22.72 3.73 18.29
N GLU A 378 -22.26 2.56 17.88
CA GLU A 378 -22.87 1.76 16.81
C GLU A 378 -24.24 1.15 17.21
N THR A 379 -24.69 1.36 18.45
CA THR A 379 -25.97 0.89 19.01
C THR A 379 -27.22 1.54 18.38
N HIS A 380 -27.07 2.46 17.42
CA HIS A 380 -28.18 3.18 16.78
C HIS A 380 -28.63 2.61 15.41
N LEU A 381 -28.27 1.35 15.09
CA LEU A 381 -28.85 0.61 13.97
C LEU A 381 -30.01 -0.28 14.46
N PRO A 382 -31.20 -0.26 13.83
CA PRO A 382 -32.21 -1.28 14.09
C PRO A 382 -31.70 -2.62 13.51
N GLY A 383 -31.15 -3.46 14.38
CA GLY A 383 -30.53 -4.73 14.01
C GLY A 383 -29.34 -5.05 14.90
N GLY A 384 -29.59 -5.24 16.20
CA GLY A 384 -28.57 -5.59 17.17
C GLY A 384 -28.04 -7.02 16.94
N HIS A 385 -26.79 -7.12 16.50
CA HIS A 385 -25.95 -8.27 16.87
C HIS A 385 -24.80 -7.76 17.74
N ASN A 386 -24.72 -8.35 18.94
CA ASN A 386 -23.67 -8.18 19.93
C ASN A 386 -22.27 -8.31 19.30
N ASN A 387 -21.55 -7.20 19.17
CA ASN A 387 -20.12 -7.22 18.89
C ASN A 387 -19.34 -7.36 20.21
N ASN A 388 -19.39 -8.56 20.78
CA ASN A 388 -18.35 -9.08 21.68
C ASN A 388 -17.42 -10.04 20.91
N MET A 389 -17.17 -9.73 19.63
CA MET A 389 -16.35 -10.51 18.71
C MET A 389 -15.23 -9.64 18.12
N LEU A 390 -14.54 -8.90 18.97
CA LEU A 390 -13.26 -8.28 18.66
C LEU A 390 -12.21 -8.98 19.50
N LEU A 391 -11.68 -10.10 18.96
CA LEU A 391 -10.33 -10.66 19.22
C LEU A 391 -10.12 -12.08 18.64
N ARG A 392 -11.11 -12.71 17.99
CA ARG A 392 -10.89 -13.98 17.28
C ARG A 392 -11.61 -13.98 15.93
N ASN A 393 -10.91 -14.50 14.93
CA ASN A 393 -11.32 -14.76 13.54
C ASN A 393 -11.07 -13.63 12.54
N ASN A 394 -9.81 -13.57 12.08
CA ASN A 394 -9.51 -13.63 10.64
C ASN A 394 -8.12 -14.27 10.42
N THR A 395 -7.89 -15.41 11.09
CA THR A 395 -6.78 -16.32 10.77
C THR A 395 -7.21 -17.25 9.65
N SER A 396 -7.22 -16.75 8.42
CA SER A 396 -7.07 -17.55 7.20
C SER A 396 -7.05 -16.66 5.96
N PHE A 397 -5.90 -16.02 5.67
CA PHE A 397 -5.59 -15.41 4.36
C PHE A 397 -4.09 -15.50 4.03
#